data_AF-A0A543FXP0-F1
#
_entry.id   AF-A0A543FXP0-F1
#
_cell.length_a   1.000
_cell.length_b   1.000
_cell.length_c   1.000
_cell.angle_alpha   90.00
_cell.angle_beta   90.00
_cell.angle_gamma   90.00
#
_symmetry.space_group_name_H-M   'P 1'
#
loop_
_entity.id
_entity.type
_entity.pdbx_description
1 polymer ?
#
loop_
_entity_poly.entity_id
_entity_poly.type
_entity_poly.pdbx_seq_one_letter_code
_entity_poly.pdbx_strand_id
1 'polypeptide(L)'
;MSLSNVWLQLLDGSLVRADQVTEITLHQTPGFAGKPSRWLLDVAVAVPVGSGDQSGWRTGPLHRTLVQTNRCPREAPAALARLLARLDAVDAAGIMRADISRVNAAPHPERTVAAGEVHFGFTAFTGGSDPVPSLVDGGGPSDLRELTSREPASSGAR
;
A
#
# COMPACT_ATOMS: atom_id res chain seq x y z
N MET A 1 5.04 -13.29 -10.78
CA MET A 1 4.60 -11.89 -10.70
C MET A 1 3.89 -11.80 -9.37
N SER A 2 4.52 -11.16 -8.40
CA SER A 2 4.13 -11.19 -6.99
C SER A 2 3.41 -9.89 -6.68
N LEU A 3 2.11 -9.91 -6.40
CA LEU A 3 1.26 -8.82 -5.81
C LEU A 3 1.54 -7.34 -6.19
N SER A 4 2.32 -7.05 -7.22
CA SER A 4 2.87 -5.72 -7.53
C SER A 4 1.82 -4.77 -8.11
N ASN A 5 0.73 -5.33 -8.62
CA ASN A 5 -0.41 -4.62 -9.17
C ASN A 5 -1.57 -4.50 -8.16
N VAL A 6 -1.39 -5.02 -6.96
CA VAL A 6 -2.37 -4.94 -5.87
C VAL A 6 -1.95 -3.82 -4.91
N TRP A 7 -2.86 -2.88 -4.69
CA TRP A 7 -2.67 -1.76 -3.78
C TRP A 7 -3.57 -1.92 -2.56
N LEU A 8 -3.03 -1.74 -1.37
CA LEU A 8 -3.78 -1.70 -0.13
C LEU A 8 -4.10 -0.24 0.18
N GLN A 9 -5.38 0.08 0.31
CA GLN A 9 -5.79 1.39 0.81
C GLN A 9 -5.74 1.40 2.34
N LEU A 10 -4.98 2.36 2.86
CA LEU A 10 -4.82 2.60 4.28
C LEU A 10 -6.00 3.42 4.83
N LEU A 11 -6.12 3.46 6.16
CA LEU A 11 -7.18 4.19 6.85
C LEU A 11 -7.17 5.71 6.55
N ASP A 12 -6.00 6.28 6.27
CA ASP A 12 -5.82 7.68 5.88
C ASP A 12 -6.09 7.95 4.39
N GLY A 13 -6.46 6.93 3.63
CA GLY A 13 -6.75 6.99 2.21
C GLY A 13 -5.53 6.82 1.29
N SER A 14 -4.31 6.80 1.84
CA SER A 14 -3.10 6.55 1.06
C SER A 14 -3.00 5.09 0.61
N LEU A 15 -2.16 4.83 -0.39
CA LEU A 15 -2.00 3.50 -0.99
C LEU A 15 -0.59 2.96 -0.73
N VAL A 16 -0.53 1.65 -0.42
CA VAL A 16 0.71 0.88 -0.27
C VAL A 16 0.66 -0.31 -1.22
N ARG A 17 1.77 -0.67 -1.86
CA ARG A 17 1.83 -1.88 -2.67
C ARG A 17 1.83 -3.13 -1.79
N ALA A 18 1.03 -4.12 -2.18
CA ALA A 18 0.90 -5.36 -1.40
C ALA A 18 2.19 -6.18 -1.36
N ASP A 19 3.02 -6.14 -2.40
CA ASP A 19 4.32 -6.83 -2.44
C ASP A 19 5.40 -6.18 -1.55
N GLN A 20 5.15 -4.98 -1.02
CA GLN A 20 6.03 -4.32 -0.06
C GLN A 20 5.69 -4.65 1.40
N VAL A 21 4.60 -5.38 1.64
CA VAL A 21 4.17 -5.78 2.98
C VAL A 21 5.05 -6.92 3.49
N THR A 22 5.65 -6.70 4.64
CA THR A 22 6.55 -7.64 5.33
C THR A 22 5.87 -8.30 6.53
N GLU A 23 4.89 -7.64 7.13
CA GLU A 23 4.19 -8.11 8.32
C GLU A 23 2.74 -7.64 8.33
N ILE A 24 1.86 -8.45 8.93
CA ILE A 24 0.48 -8.09 9.25
C ILE A 24 0.32 -8.22 10.75
N THR A 25 0.02 -7.11 11.43
CA THR A 25 0.00 -7.05 12.89
C THR A 25 -1.34 -6.56 13.40
N LEU A 26 -1.69 -7.03 14.60
CA LEU A 26 -2.85 -6.58 15.32
C LEU A 26 -2.42 -6.09 16.69
N HIS A 27 -2.68 -4.82 16.98
CA HIS A 27 -2.34 -4.24 18.28
C HIS A 27 -3.43 -3.29 18.78
N GLN A 28 -3.41 -3.03 20.08
CA GLN A 28 -4.38 -2.14 20.72
C GLN A 28 -3.70 -0.82 21.07
N THR A 29 -4.34 0.30 20.74
CA THR A 29 -3.87 1.62 21.16
C THR A 29 -3.97 1.75 22.68
N PRO A 30 -3.03 2.48 23.32
CA PRO A 30 -3.19 2.85 24.72
C PRO A 30 -4.49 3.62 24.92
N GLY A 31 -5.16 3.37 26.05
CA GLY A 31 -6.34 4.10 26.47
C GLY A 31 -5.94 5.29 27.32
N PHE A 32 -6.59 6.43 27.12
CA PHE A 32 -6.40 7.63 27.94
C PHE A 32 -7.75 8.20 28.38
N ALA A 33 -7.77 9.06 29.40
CA ALA A 33 -9.00 9.70 29.86
C ALA A 33 -9.72 10.39 28.69
N GLY A 34 -10.97 10.00 28.43
CA GLY A 34 -11.78 10.51 27.30
C GLY A 34 -11.48 9.88 25.94
N LYS A 35 -10.44 9.05 25.77
CA LYS A 35 -10.13 8.34 24.53
C LYS A 35 -10.04 6.83 24.77
N PRO A 36 -11.12 6.06 24.52
CA PRO A 36 -11.10 4.62 24.69
C PRO A 36 -10.10 3.97 23.71
N SER A 37 -9.47 2.88 24.16
CA SER A 37 -8.59 2.08 23.32
C SER A 37 -9.29 1.57 22.06
N ARG A 38 -8.51 1.40 21.00
CA ARG A 38 -8.95 0.89 19.71
C ARG A 38 -8.01 -0.20 19.24
N TRP A 39 -8.52 -1.17 18.50
CA TRP A 39 -7.72 -2.18 17.84
C TRP A 39 -7.35 -1.67 16.45
N LEU A 40 -6.06 -1.79 16.11
CA LEU A 40 -5.51 -1.42 14.81
C LEU A 40 -5.04 -2.68 14.10
N LEU A 41 -5.54 -2.89 12.88
CA LEU A 41 -4.96 -3.84 11.95
C LEU A 41 -3.97 -3.07 11.07
N ASP A 42 -2.70 -3.42 11.21
CA ASP A 42 -1.60 -2.72 10.56
C ASP A 42 -0.85 -3.66 9.63
N VAL A 43 -0.29 -3.08 8.57
CA VAL A 43 0.73 -3.71 7.73
C VAL A 43 2.06 -3.00 7.92
N ALA A 44 3.14 -3.75 7.94
CA ALA A 44 4.49 -3.20 7.98
C ALA A 44 5.10 -3.23 6.59
N VAL A 45 5.61 -2.10 6.10
CA VAL A 45 6.27 -2.04 4.78
C VAL A 45 7.79 -2.08 4.91
N ALA A 46 8.46 -2.68 3.93
CA ALA A 46 9.93 -2.79 3.82
C ALA A 46 10.64 -1.44 3.53
N VAL A 47 10.10 -0.33 4.03
CA VAL A 47 10.73 0.99 3.95
C VAL A 47 11.29 1.29 5.35
N PRO A 48 12.63 1.38 5.50
CA PRO A 48 13.21 1.68 6.79
C PRO A 48 12.84 3.12 7.17
N VAL A 49 12.14 3.26 8.29
CA VAL A 49 11.94 4.55 8.95
C VAL A 49 12.77 4.57 10.21
N GLY A 50 13.35 5.72 10.51
CA GLY A 50 14.24 5.83 11.66
C GLY A 50 14.34 7.22 12.22
N SER A 51 14.83 7.28 13.45
CA SER A 51 15.19 8.51 14.13
C SER A 51 16.58 8.35 14.74
N GLY A 52 17.30 9.47 14.79
CA GLY A 52 18.63 9.54 15.40
C GLY A 52 18.58 10.22 16.76
N ASP A 53 19.40 9.74 17.69
CA ASP A 53 19.79 10.46 18.89
C ASP A 53 21.33 10.44 19.03
N GLN A 54 21.87 10.97 20.14
CA GLN A 54 23.32 10.99 20.41
C GLN A 54 23.94 9.59 20.50
N SER A 55 23.13 8.54 20.70
CA SER A 55 23.56 7.14 20.79
C SER A 55 23.52 6.39 19.45
N GLY A 56 22.95 6.99 18.39
CA GLY A 56 22.98 6.44 17.03
C GLY A 56 21.64 6.55 16.28
N TRP A 57 21.57 5.88 15.14
CA TRP A 57 20.39 5.83 14.27
C TRP A 57 19.62 4.52 14.49
N ARG A 58 18.34 4.61 14.87
CA ARG A 58 17.47 3.45 15.02
C ARG A 58 16.56 3.35 13.81
N THR A 59 16.50 2.18 13.19
CA THR A 59 15.57 1.88 12.08
C THR A 59 14.59 0.80 12.47
N GLY A 60 13.34 0.92 12.02
CA GLY A 60 12.32 -0.12 12.13
C GLY A 60 11.44 -0.14 10.89
N PRO A 61 10.60 -1.18 10.76
CA PRO A 61 9.62 -1.25 9.69
C PRO A 61 8.54 -0.18 9.91
N LEU A 62 8.01 0.34 8.81
CA LEU A 62 6.99 1.37 8.87
C LEU A 62 5.60 0.72 8.95
N HIS A 63 4.99 0.78 10.12
CA HIS A 63 3.63 0.31 10.33
C HIS A 63 2.61 1.32 9.78
N ARG A 64 1.62 0.79 9.09
CA ARG A 64 0.56 1.53 8.41
C ARG A 64 -0.79 0.89 8.70
N THR A 65 -1.73 1.69 9.17
CA THR A 65 -3.05 1.20 9.58
C THR A 65 -3.98 1.01 8.39
N LEU A 66 -4.55 -0.19 8.25
CA LEU A 66 -5.61 -0.51 7.29
C LEU A 66 -6.99 -0.14 7.84
N VAL A 67 -7.25 -0.51 9.10
CA VAL A 67 -8.56 -0.29 9.74
C VAL A 67 -8.42 -0.22 11.25
N GLN A 68 -9.34 0.53 11.88
CA GLN A 68 -9.43 0.69 13.32
C GLN A 68 -10.78 0.23 13.85
N THR A 69 -10.83 -0.71 14.80
CA THR A 69 -12.06 -1.26 15.37
C THR A 69 -12.18 -1.05 16.88
N ASN A 70 -13.39 -1.18 17.42
CA ASN A 70 -13.63 -1.15 18.87
C ASN A 70 -13.43 -2.52 19.54
N ARG A 71 -13.46 -3.61 18.76
CA ARG A 71 -13.33 -4.99 19.22
C ARG A 71 -12.16 -5.66 18.49
N CYS A 72 -11.47 -6.57 19.18
CA CYS A 72 -10.33 -7.29 18.62
C CYS A 72 -10.75 -8.14 17.41
N PRO A 73 -10.30 -7.82 16.18
CA PRO A 73 -10.61 -8.58 14.98
C PRO A 73 -9.59 -9.72 14.82
N ARG A 74 -9.66 -10.72 15.70
CA ARG A 74 -8.64 -11.79 15.86
C ARG A 74 -8.30 -12.51 14.55
N GLU A 75 -9.28 -12.74 13.69
CA GLU A 75 -9.12 -13.47 12.44
C GLU A 75 -8.64 -12.60 11.26
N ALA A 76 -8.67 -11.28 11.41
CA ALA A 76 -8.40 -10.36 10.30
C ALA A 76 -6.99 -10.50 9.69
N PRO A 77 -5.90 -10.69 10.47
CA PRO A 77 -4.58 -10.92 9.89
C PRO A 77 -4.53 -12.15 8.97
N ALA A 78 -5.09 -13.28 9.43
CA ALA A 78 -5.13 -14.50 8.66
C ALA A 78 -6.05 -14.40 7.44
N ALA A 79 -7.20 -13.73 7.58
CA ALA A 79 -8.12 -13.47 6.48
C ALA A 79 -7.48 -12.60 5.38
N LEU A 80 -6.73 -11.56 5.78
CA LEU A 80 -5.96 -10.72 4.86
C LEU A 80 -4.89 -11.52 4.11
N ALA A 81 -4.06 -12.28 4.84
CA ALA A 81 -3.02 -13.11 4.23
C ALA A 81 -3.60 -14.10 3.19
N ARG A 82 -4.72 -14.75 3.51
CA ARG A 82 -5.42 -15.65 2.58
C ARG A 82 -5.96 -14.90 1.35
N LEU A 83 -6.47 -13.68 1.52
CA LEU A 83 -6.94 -12.87 0.38
C LEU A 83 -5.78 -12.49 -0.53
N LEU A 84 -4.66 -12.01 0.02
CA LEU A 84 -3.46 -11.67 -0.74
C LEU A 84 -2.97 -12.89 -1.53
N ALA A 85 -2.90 -14.07 -0.90
CA ALA A 85 -2.54 -15.30 -1.61
C ALA A 85 -3.48 -15.63 -2.78
N ARG A 86 -4.80 -15.39 -2.64
CA ARG A 86 -5.76 -15.60 -3.73
C ARG A 86 -5.60 -14.58 -4.86
N LEU A 87 -5.33 -13.32 -4.53
CA LEU A 87 -5.11 -12.27 -5.52
C LEU A 87 -3.81 -12.51 -6.32
N ASP A 88 -2.77 -12.99 -5.64
CA ASP A 88 -1.52 -13.39 -6.27
C ASP A 88 -1.72 -14.56 -7.26
N ALA A 89 -2.49 -15.58 -6.84
CA ALA A 89 -2.77 -16.75 -7.65
C ALA A 89 -3.52 -16.46 -8.97
N VAL A 90 -4.20 -15.32 -9.07
CA VAL A 90 -4.93 -14.90 -10.28
C VAL A 90 -4.30 -13.69 -10.98
N ASP A 91 -3.08 -13.30 -10.59
CA ASP A 91 -2.36 -12.12 -11.08
C ASP A 91 -3.24 -10.86 -11.07
N ALA A 92 -3.97 -10.65 -9.98
CA ALA A 92 -4.94 -9.56 -9.87
C ALA A 92 -4.26 -8.18 -9.92
N ALA A 93 -4.96 -7.22 -10.52
CA ALA A 93 -4.60 -5.81 -10.51
C ALA A 93 -5.77 -4.98 -9.96
N GLY A 94 -5.54 -4.19 -8.90
CA GLY A 94 -6.60 -3.41 -8.29
C GLY A 94 -6.28 -2.87 -6.90
N ILE A 95 -7.32 -2.36 -6.23
CA ILE A 95 -7.24 -1.78 -4.89
C ILE A 95 -8.01 -2.65 -3.90
N MET A 96 -7.37 -3.06 -2.82
CA MET A 96 -7.96 -3.72 -1.67
C MET A 96 -8.26 -2.69 -0.55
N ARG A 97 -9.43 -2.79 0.05
CA ARG A 97 -9.89 -1.94 1.17
C ARG A 97 -10.27 -2.80 2.36
N ALA A 98 -10.03 -2.29 3.56
CA ALA A 98 -10.50 -2.90 4.80
C ALA A 98 -11.64 -2.03 5.37
N ASP A 99 -12.82 -2.64 5.52
CA ASP A 99 -14.02 -1.97 6.01
C ASP A 99 -14.53 -2.66 7.26
N ILE A 100 -15.21 -1.92 8.13
CA ILE A 100 -15.85 -2.47 9.33
C ILE A 100 -17.30 -2.73 8.99
N SER A 101 -17.76 -3.95 9.26
CA SER A 101 -19.18 -4.27 9.15
C SER A 101 -20.02 -3.40 10.07
N ARG A 102 -20.75 -2.46 9.47
CA ARG A 102 -21.82 -1.69 10.12
C ARG A 102 -23.11 -2.49 9.98
N VAL A 103 -23.25 -3.57 10.74
CA VAL A 103 -24.56 -4.24 10.81
C VAL A 103 -25.51 -3.31 11.56
N ASN A 104 -26.30 -2.53 10.82
CA ASN A 104 -27.66 -2.23 11.24
C ASN A 104 -28.44 -3.52 10.98
N ALA A 105 -28.98 -4.12 12.05
CA ALA A 105 -29.72 -5.36 11.98
C ALA A 105 -30.79 -5.30 10.87
N ALA A 106 -30.66 -6.14 9.85
CA ALA A 106 -31.78 -6.56 9.01
C ALA A 106 -32.21 -7.97 9.48
N PRO A 107 -33.51 -8.28 9.49
CA PRO A 107 -34.09 -9.43 10.20
C PRO A 107 -33.93 -10.70 9.37
N HIS A 108 -32.70 -11.19 9.19
CA HIS A 108 -32.48 -12.56 8.70
C HIS A 108 -31.73 -13.37 9.77
N PRO A 109 -32.35 -14.41 10.33
CA PRO A 109 -31.83 -15.14 11.48
C PRO A 109 -30.59 -15.99 11.19
N GLU A 110 -30.13 -16.09 9.94
CA GLU A 110 -29.08 -17.04 9.54
C GLU A 110 -27.73 -16.40 9.19
N ARG A 111 -27.59 -15.06 9.24
CA ARG A 111 -26.28 -14.42 8.99
C ARG A 111 -26.08 -13.18 9.83
N THR A 112 -25.95 -13.37 11.14
CA THR A 112 -25.49 -12.31 12.04
C THR A 112 -23.99 -12.14 11.87
N VAL A 113 -23.57 -11.26 10.97
CA VAL A 113 -22.18 -10.78 10.96
C VAL A 113 -21.99 -10.02 12.27
N ALA A 114 -20.98 -10.40 13.06
CA ALA A 114 -20.77 -9.77 14.36
C ALA A 114 -20.40 -8.29 14.14
N ALA A 115 -21.12 -7.37 14.79
CA ALA A 115 -20.78 -5.95 14.73
C ALA A 115 -19.30 -5.75 15.13
N GLY A 116 -18.52 -5.10 14.26
CA GLY A 116 -17.09 -4.88 14.45
C GLY A 116 -16.16 -5.87 13.75
N GLU A 117 -16.68 -6.78 12.92
CA GLU A 117 -15.86 -7.62 12.03
C GLU A 117 -15.25 -6.80 10.88
N VAL A 118 -14.02 -7.13 10.50
CA VAL A 118 -13.30 -6.50 9.39
C VAL A 118 -13.56 -7.29 8.11
N HIS A 119 -14.00 -6.61 7.07
CA HIS A 119 -14.16 -7.16 5.72
C HIS A 119 -13.12 -6.55 4.79
N PHE A 120 -12.62 -7.38 3.87
CA PHE A 120 -11.71 -6.94 2.85
C PHE A 120 -12.42 -6.93 1.49
N GLY A 121 -12.64 -5.73 0.95
CA GLY A 121 -13.14 -5.53 -0.40
C GLY A 121 -11.99 -5.42 -1.39
N PHE A 122 -12.21 -5.86 -2.63
CA PHE A 122 -11.26 -5.68 -3.73
C PHE A 122 -11.97 -5.09 -4.94
N THR A 123 -11.40 -4.04 -5.50
CA THR A 123 -11.86 -3.41 -6.74
C THR A 123 -10.78 -3.58 -7.78
N ALA A 124 -11.02 -4.47 -8.75
CA ALA A 124 -10.12 -4.66 -9.88
C ALA A 124 -10.02 -3.37 -10.70
N PHE A 125 -8.84 -3.09 -11.24
CA PHE A 125 -8.73 -2.13 -12.33
C PHE A 125 -9.46 -2.74 -13.52
N THR A 126 -10.46 -2.04 -14.04
CA THR A 126 -11.10 -2.46 -15.29
C THR A 126 -10.03 -2.49 -16.37
N GLY A 127 -9.82 -3.67 -16.97
CA GLY A 127 -8.94 -3.84 -18.11
C GLY A 127 -9.53 -3.10 -19.31
N GLY A 128 -9.36 -1.79 -19.34
CA GLY A 128 -9.34 -1.07 -20.59
C GLY A 128 -8.10 -1.57 -21.31
N SER A 129 -8.29 -2.42 -22.31
CA SER A 129 -7.42 -2.44 -23.48
C SER A 129 -7.57 -1.09 -24.22
N ASP A 130 -7.40 0.02 -23.51
CA ASP A 130 -7.15 1.28 -24.16
C ASP A 130 -5.78 1.11 -24.80
N PRO A 131 -5.67 1.26 -26.13
CA PRO A 131 -4.37 1.27 -26.76
C PRO A 131 -3.56 2.34 -26.01
N VAL A 132 -2.41 1.93 -25.49
CA VAL A 132 -1.34 2.88 -25.16
C VAL A 132 -1.36 3.90 -26.27
N PRO A 133 -1.62 5.20 -26.01
CA PRO A 133 -1.52 6.18 -27.08
C PRO A 133 -0.10 6.05 -27.58
N SER A 134 0.05 5.44 -28.77
CA SER A 134 1.31 5.29 -29.45
C SER A 134 1.91 6.68 -29.41
N LEU A 135 2.98 6.83 -28.64
CA LEU A 135 3.82 8.01 -28.68
C LEU A 135 4.05 8.25 -30.17
N VAL A 136 3.42 9.31 -30.64
CA VAL A 136 3.24 9.60 -32.05
C VAL A 136 4.60 9.47 -32.69
N ASP A 137 4.63 8.76 -33.81
CA ASP A 137 5.75 8.57 -34.72
C ASP A 137 6.23 9.96 -35.19
N GLY A 138 6.99 10.64 -34.32
CA GLY A 138 7.67 11.89 -34.58
C GLY A 138 9.05 11.51 -35.06
N GLY A 139 9.20 11.45 -36.38
CA GLY A 139 10.33 10.86 -37.08
C GLY A 139 11.70 11.17 -36.48
N GLY A 140 12.55 10.13 -36.42
CA GLY A 140 13.99 10.35 -36.44
C GLY A 140 14.45 10.82 -37.83
N PRO A 141 15.76 11.08 -38.03
CA PRO A 141 16.87 10.94 -37.09
C PRO A 141 17.78 12.19 -37.02
N SER A 142 18.87 12.13 -36.24
CA SER A 142 19.94 13.14 -36.03
C SER A 142 19.55 14.15 -34.93
N ASP A 143 20.29 14.37 -33.84
CA ASP A 143 21.73 14.31 -33.61
C ASP A 143 21.99 13.89 -32.15
N LEU A 144 22.53 12.70 -31.95
CA LEU A 144 23.10 12.29 -30.67
C LEU A 144 24.59 11.93 -30.86
N ARG A 145 25.31 12.80 -31.58
CA ARG A 145 26.77 12.68 -31.81
C ARG A 145 27.57 13.97 -31.61
N GLU A 146 26.98 15.04 -31.08
CA GLU A 146 27.69 16.33 -30.87
C GLU A 146 27.86 16.75 -29.39
N LEU A 147 28.15 15.80 -28.49
CA LEU A 147 28.66 16.16 -27.16
C LEU A 147 29.97 15.46 -26.76
N THR A 148 30.58 14.70 -27.67
CA THR A 148 31.98 14.25 -27.51
C THR A 148 32.89 15.22 -28.25
N SER A 149 33.56 16.11 -27.52
CA SER A 149 34.81 16.83 -27.84
C SER A 149 34.74 18.26 -27.32
N ARG A 150 35.00 18.44 -26.01
CA ARG A 150 35.38 19.75 -25.48
C ARG A 150 36.65 19.60 -24.67
N GLU A 151 37.78 19.75 -25.35
CA GLU A 151 39.07 20.25 -24.82
C GLU A 151 40.04 20.45 -25.99
N PRO A 152 41.10 21.26 -25.86
CA PRO A 152 41.14 22.68 -25.52
C PRO A 152 41.83 23.50 -26.64
N ALA A 153 41.62 24.82 -26.71
CA ALA A 153 42.48 25.68 -27.54
C ALA A 153 42.85 26.96 -26.81
N SER A 154 44.16 27.04 -26.59
CA SER A 154 44.97 28.10 -26.02
C SER A 154 45.15 29.29 -26.98
N SER A 155 45.57 30.42 -26.40
CA SER A 155 46.27 31.58 -27.02
C SER A 155 45.37 32.65 -27.69
N GLY A 156 45.47 33.94 -27.42
CA GLY A 156 46.43 34.72 -26.64
C GLY A 156 46.27 36.23 -26.92
N ALA A 157 46.96 37.05 -26.12
CA ALA A 157 47.40 38.44 -26.32
C ALA A 157 46.35 39.59 -26.37
N ARG A 158 46.34 40.44 -25.33
CA ARG A 158 47.14 41.68 -25.28
C ARG A 158 47.20 42.24 -23.86
#